data_AF-A0A0K8PTC6-F1
#
_entry.id   AF-A0A0K8PTC6-F1
#
_cell.length_a   1.000
_cell.length_b   1.000
_cell.length_c   1.000
_cell.angle_alpha   90.00
_cell.angle_beta   90.00
_cell.angle_gamma   90.00
#
_symmetry.space_group_name_H-M   'P 1'
#
loop_
_entity.id
_entity.type
_entity.pdbx_description
1 polymer ?
#
loop_
_entity_poly.entity_id
_entity_poly.type
_entity_poly.pdbx_seq_one_letter_code
_entity_poly.pdbx_strand_id
1 'polypeptide(L)'
;MSAPWALCPPTTEAGVCASGLGPGSDWKEFPGRSEYRPLFDGAANIDEIDMPQLGAKGLTLRLFDPVRMEWAELGVQPQRDPLPAGLRPFSGSEG
;
A
#
# COMPACT_ATOMS: atom_id res chain seq x y z
N MET A 1 3.24 21.71 -1.42
CA MET A 1 2.50 20.80 -2.30
C MET A 1 1.85 19.77 -1.40
N SER A 2 0.52 19.75 -1.30
CA SER A 2 -0.16 18.72 -0.51
C SER A 2 -0.15 17.42 -1.31
N ALA A 3 0.31 16.34 -0.71
CA ALA A 3 0.21 15.03 -1.33
C ALA A 3 -1.28 14.63 -1.42
N PRO A 4 -1.72 13.96 -2.50
CA PRO A 4 -3.14 13.62 -2.70
C PRO A 4 -3.72 12.76 -1.57
N TRP A 5 -2.88 11.96 -0.89
CA TRP A 5 -3.28 11.17 0.27
C TRP A 5 -3.53 11.98 1.56
N ALA A 6 -3.11 13.25 1.64
CA ALA A 6 -3.29 14.08 2.84
C ALA A 6 -4.77 14.42 3.10
N LEU A 7 -5.63 14.18 2.11
CA LEU A 7 -7.07 14.32 2.17
C LEU A 7 -7.80 12.98 2.38
N CYS A 8 -7.06 11.86 2.38
CA CYS A 8 -7.66 10.54 2.55
C CYS A 8 -8.12 10.38 4.01
N PRO A 9 -9.36 9.91 4.26
CA PRO A 9 -9.80 9.65 5.62
C PRO A 9 -8.88 8.60 6.28
N PRO A 10 -8.67 8.67 7.60
CA PRO A 10 -7.75 7.78 8.32
C PRO A 10 -8.11 6.29 8.20
N THR A 11 -9.30 5.97 7.71
CA THR A 11 -9.68 4.62 7.32
C THR A 11 -10.48 4.66 6.03
N THR A 12 -10.06 3.89 5.03
CA THR A 12 -10.70 3.86 3.69
C THR A 12 -10.72 2.43 3.15
N GLU A 13 -11.77 2.07 2.40
CA GLU A 13 -11.75 0.87 1.56
C GLU A 13 -10.82 1.11 0.37
N ALA A 14 -9.76 0.31 0.29
CA ALA A 14 -8.76 0.40 -0.77
C ALA A 14 -8.91 -0.80 -1.71
N GLY A 15 -8.90 -0.54 -3.02
CA GLY A 15 -8.73 -1.58 -4.02
C GLY A 15 -7.28 -2.03 -4.05
N VAL A 16 -7.02 -3.30 -3.75
CA VAL A 16 -5.67 -3.89 -3.80
C VAL A 16 -5.50 -4.63 -5.11
N CYS A 17 -4.56 -4.18 -5.92
CA CYS A 17 -4.17 -4.85 -7.15
C CYS A 17 -3.08 -5.89 -6.87
N ALA A 18 -3.34 -7.15 -7.20
CA ALA A 18 -2.33 -8.22 -7.19
C ALA A 18 -2.18 -8.84 -8.58
N SER A 19 -0.94 -9.17 -8.96
CA SER A 19 -0.62 -9.88 -10.21
C SER A 19 -0.48 -11.37 -9.96
N GLY A 20 -1.02 -12.17 -10.89
CA GLY A 20 -0.85 -13.61 -10.92
C GLY A 20 0.59 -14.07 -11.27
N LEU A 21 0.93 -15.32 -10.99
CA LEU A 21 2.22 -15.93 -11.37
C LEU A 21 2.14 -16.51 -12.79
N GLY A 22 2.40 -15.71 -13.82
CA GLY A 22 2.56 -16.18 -15.20
C GLY A 22 2.76 -15.06 -16.21
N PRO A 23 3.39 -15.33 -17.38
CA PRO A 23 3.39 -14.38 -18.49
C PRO A 23 1.95 -14.11 -18.93
N GLY A 24 1.51 -12.84 -18.86
CA GLY A 24 0.13 -12.44 -19.13
C GLY A 24 -0.81 -12.51 -17.92
N SER A 25 -0.29 -12.53 -16.69
CA SER A 25 -1.13 -12.48 -15.50
C SER A 25 -1.94 -11.17 -15.43
N ASP A 26 -3.26 -11.29 -15.29
CA ASP A 26 -4.13 -10.14 -15.10
C ASP A 26 -4.02 -9.57 -13.68
N TRP A 27 -4.12 -8.25 -13.58
CA TRP A 27 -4.29 -7.56 -12.32
C TRP A 27 -5.67 -7.85 -11.77
N LYS A 28 -5.75 -8.27 -10.50
CA LYS A 28 -7.01 -8.47 -9.81
C LYS A 28 -7.11 -7.53 -8.61
N GLU A 29 -8.24 -6.84 -8.54
CA GLU A 29 -8.61 -5.99 -7.41
C GLU A 29 -9.28 -6.83 -6.31
N PHE A 30 -8.86 -6.58 -5.08
CA PHE A 30 -9.44 -7.13 -3.87
C PHE A 30 -9.80 -6.00 -2.91
N PRO A 31 -10.92 -6.08 -2.17
CA PRO A 31 -11.19 -5.12 -1.11
C PRO A 31 -10.17 -5.29 0.02
N GLY A 32 -9.52 -4.18 0.38
CA GLY A 32 -8.69 -4.05 1.56
C GLY A 32 -9.15 -2.87 2.42
N ARG A 33 -8.77 -2.87 3.70
CA ARG A 33 -8.97 -1.72 4.58
C ARG A 33 -7.62 -1.08 4.87
N SER A 34 -7.45 0.15 4.43
CA SER A 34 -6.26 0.96 4.73
C SER A 34 -6.49 1.82 5.96
N GLU A 35 -5.51 1.86 6.85
CA GLU A 35 -5.42 2.73 8.01
C GLU A 35 -4.24 3.69 7.83
N TYR A 36 -4.60 4.95 7.60
CA TYR A 36 -3.68 5.97 7.17
C TYR A 36 -3.33 6.90 8.35
N ARG A 37 -2.03 7.10 8.59
CA ARG A 37 -1.52 7.98 9.64
C ARG A 37 -0.51 8.99 9.08
N PRO A 38 -0.86 10.28 9.01
CA PRO A 38 0.09 11.33 8.66
C PRO A 38 1.10 11.55 9.80
N LEU A 39 2.34 11.83 9.43
CA LEU A 39 3.45 12.12 10.34
C LEU A 39 4.08 13.47 9.98
N PHE A 40 4.66 14.15 10.96
CA PHE A 40 5.42 15.40 10.77
C PHE A 40 4.66 16.44 9.92
N ASP A 41 3.41 16.73 10.31
CA ASP A 41 2.54 17.69 9.60
C ASP A 41 2.33 17.39 8.11
N GLY A 42 2.36 16.10 7.74
CA GLY A 42 2.15 15.63 6.38
C GLY A 42 3.43 15.50 5.55
N ALA A 43 4.62 15.66 6.14
CA ALA A 43 5.89 15.38 5.47
C ALA A 43 6.20 13.87 5.36
N ALA A 44 5.43 13.02 6.05
CA ALA A 44 5.52 11.58 5.95
C ALA A 44 4.18 10.91 6.26
N ASN A 45 4.08 9.62 5.98
CA ASN A 45 2.95 8.81 6.42
C ASN A 45 3.26 7.33 6.56
N ILE A 46 2.42 6.67 7.36
CA ILE A 46 2.31 5.22 7.43
C ILE A 46 0.91 4.84 6.95
N ASP A 47 0.83 3.91 6.00
CA ASP A 47 -0.41 3.25 5.58
C ASP A 47 -0.32 1.76 5.92
N GLU A 48 -1.20 1.28 6.79
CA GLU A 48 -1.35 -0.14 7.07
C GLU A 48 -2.59 -0.67 6.34
N ILE A 49 -2.43 -1.70 5.52
CA ILE A 49 -3.53 -2.30 4.78
C ILE A 49 -3.80 -3.73 5.24
N ASP A 50 -5.05 -4.01 5.58
CA ASP A 50 -5.56 -5.35 5.87
C ASP A 50 -6.26 -5.91 4.63
N MET A 51 -5.86 -7.11 4.19
CA MET A 51 -6.43 -7.81 3.04
C MET A 51 -6.92 -9.21 3.47
N PRO A 52 -8.09 -9.31 4.12
CA PRO A 52 -8.55 -10.57 4.71
C PRO A 52 -8.71 -11.69 3.68
N GLN A 53 -9.15 -11.36 2.46
CA GLN A 53 -9.34 -12.33 1.37
C GLN A 53 -8.02 -12.97 0.89
N LEU A 54 -6.90 -12.28 1.12
CA LEU A 54 -5.57 -12.73 0.75
C LEU A 54 -4.81 -13.32 1.94
N GLY A 55 -5.38 -13.28 3.16
CA GLY A 55 -4.68 -13.66 4.39
C GLY A 55 -3.42 -12.82 4.65
N ALA A 56 -3.39 -11.58 4.16
CA ALA A 56 -2.20 -10.76 4.08
C ALA A 56 -2.41 -9.38 4.70
N LYS A 57 -1.29 -8.78 5.14
CA LYS A 57 -1.22 -7.39 5.58
C LYS A 57 -0.05 -6.71 4.88
N GLY A 58 -0.19 -5.42 4.60
CA GLY A 58 0.87 -4.57 4.06
C GLY A 58 1.08 -3.36 4.95
N LEU A 59 2.28 -2.80 4.89
CA LEU A 59 2.60 -1.50 5.46
C LEU A 59 3.46 -0.72 4.48
N THR A 60 3.09 0.53 4.24
CA THR A 60 3.83 1.46 3.39
C THR A 60 4.27 2.64 4.24
N LEU A 61 5.57 2.95 4.19
CA LEU A 61 6.14 4.18 4.74
C LEU A 61 6.50 5.11 3.58
N ARG A 62 5.96 6.33 3.61
CA ARG A 62 6.29 7.38 2.64
C ARG A 62 6.98 8.54 3.35
N LEU A 63 8.11 8.98 2.83
CA LEU A 63 8.92 10.07 3.37
C LEU A 63 9.17 11.11 2.28
N PHE A 64 8.95 12.40 2.60
CA PHE A 64 9.33 13.49 1.71
C PHE A 64 10.74 13.98 2.01
N ASP A 65 11.59 14.07 0.98
CA ASP A 65 12.86 14.78 1.05
C ASP A 65 12.63 16.24 0.61
N PRO A 66 12.66 17.23 1.51
CA PRO A 66 12.42 18.63 1.17
C PRO A 66 13.58 19.28 0.40
N VAL A 67 14.77 18.68 0.40
CA VAL A 67 15.93 19.18 -0.35
C VAL A 67 15.82 18.74 -1.81
N ARG A 68 15.48 17.47 -2.04
CA ARG A 68 15.27 16.91 -3.38
C ARG A 68 13.88 17.19 -3.94
N MET A 69 12.92 17.56 -3.09
CA MET A 69 11.50 17.68 -3.43
C MET A 69 10.92 16.37 -3.99
N GLU A 70 11.40 15.24 -3.46
CA GLU A 70 11.07 13.90 -3.91
C GLU A 70 10.45 13.07 -2.78
N TRP A 71 9.66 12.06 -3.16
CA TRP A 71 9.10 11.10 -2.23
C TRP A 71 9.88 9.78 -2.31
N ALA A 72 10.25 9.26 -1.15
CA ALA A 72 10.73 7.89 -1.00
C ALA A 72 9.60 7.03 -0.42
N GLU A 73 9.41 5.84 -0.99
CA GLU A 73 8.44 4.87 -0.52
C GLU A 73 9.14 3.55 -0.17
N LEU A 74 8.77 2.98 0.99
CA LEU A 74 9.18 1.68 1.43
C LEU A 74 7.96 0.83 1.78
N GLY A 75 7.70 -0.20 0.99
CA GLY A 75 6.68 -1.21 1.28
C GLY A 75 7.27 -2.39 2.06
N VAL A 76 6.58 -2.81 3.11
CA VAL A 76 6.89 -4.03 3.87
C VAL A 76 5.63 -4.86 4.05
N GLN A 77 5.78 -6.18 4.05
CA GLN A 77 4.68 -7.12 4.29
C GLN A 77 5.08 -8.05 5.44
N PRO A 78 4.41 -7.99 6.59
CA PRO A 78 4.57 -9.02 7.61
C PRO A 78 3.88 -10.30 7.11
N GLN A 79 4.65 -11.24 6.57
CA GLN A 79 4.14 -12.55 6.15
C GLN A 79 3.64 -13.33 7.38
N ARG A 80 2.33 -13.53 7.51
CA ARG A 80 1.74 -14.40 8.55
C ARG A 80 1.29 -15.75 8.00
N ASP A 81 0.83 -15.80 6.75
CA ASP A 81 0.45 -17.01 6.02
C ASP A 81 1.00 -17.00 4.58
N PRO A 82 1.15 -18.15 3.90
CA PRO A 82 1.45 -18.18 2.47
C PRO A 82 0.31 -17.50 1.71
N LEU A 83 0.66 -16.62 0.76
CA LEU A 83 -0.34 -16.11 -0.19
C LEU A 83 -1.04 -17.30 -0.87
N PRO A 84 -2.32 -17.18 -1.23
CA PRO A 84 -2.97 -18.13 -2.12
C PRO A 84 -2.08 -18.44 -3.32
N ALA A 85 -2.00 -19.72 -3.69
CA ALA A 85 -1.13 -20.15 -4.78
C ALA A 85 -1.41 -19.33 -6.04
N GLY A 86 -0.36 -18.74 -6.61
CA GLY A 86 -0.47 -17.95 -7.84
C GLY A 86 -0.44 -16.43 -7.66
N LEU A 87 -0.29 -15.88 -6.45
CA LEU A 87 -0.21 -14.42 -6.25
C LEU A 87 1.20 -13.94 -5.88
N ARG A 88 1.56 -12.75 -6.37
CA ARG A 88 2.77 -12.02 -5.93
C ARG A 88 2.48 -11.11 -4.73
N PRO A 89 3.51 -10.78 -3.92
CA PRO A 89 3.44 -9.73 -2.91
C PRO A 89 2.95 -8.41 -3.52
N PHE A 90 2.13 -7.68 -2.76
CA PHE A 90 1.68 -6.32 -3.12
C PHE A 90 2.88 -5.39 -3.38
N SER A 91 2.84 -4.63 -4.47
CA SER A 91 3.74 -3.51 -4.69
C SER A 91 2.91 -2.24 -4.53
N GLY A 92 3.20 -1.47 -3.48
CA GLY A 92 2.62 -0.15 -3.28
C GLY A 92 2.95 0.73 -4.47
N SER A 93 1.95 1.02 -5.29
CA SER A 93 1.93 2.18 -6.15
C SER A 93 0.47 2.55 -6.32
N GLU A 94 -0.01 3.48 -5.51
CA GLU A 94 -1.23 4.22 -5.88
C GLU A 94 -0.90 5.02 -7.13
N GLY A 95 -1.71 4.83 -8.18
CA GLY A 95 -1.64 5.63 -9.41
C GLY A 95 -2.19 7.04 -9.22
#